data_AF-A0A945FST5-F1
#
_entry.id   AF-A0A945FST5-F1
#
_cell.length_a   1.000
_cell.length_b   1.000
_cell.length_c   1.000
_cell.angle_alpha   90.00
_cell.angle_beta   90.00
_cell.angle_gamma   90.00
#
_symmetry.space_group_name_H-M   'P 1'
#
loop_
_entity.id
_entity.type
_entity.pdbx_description
1 polymer ?
#
loop_
_entity_poly.entity_id
_entity_poly.type
_entity_poly.pdbx_seq_one_letter_code
_entity_poly.pdbx_strand_id
1 'polypeptide(L)'
;QGHGAIAAGFQGQRQWTDHFPNGDFLEAILNTSFDWNGKRAPYIVATENDALNAATMLCGHLLTNTAQIFADLRTYWSPKAVAGACEGYRLEGPAADGLLHLINSGPAALDGTGQQMNQDGKPTMKPFWEISDDEATKCLQATTWHPSITEYFPGGGLSTRYRTRGGMPATMTRINLVAGLGPAIQIAEGYTVELPGTVHDVLDQRTNPTWPTTWFAPTITGRGAFTSTYEVMNHWGANHCVMTAGHVGHLFITLASILRIPVYMHNVSTDRVFRPSAWNAFGTEGLEGADFRACEAFGPLYGRV
;
A
#
# COMPACT_ATOMS: atom_id res chain seq x y z
N GLN A 1 0.25 4.94 31.88
CA GLN A 1 1.35 5.64 31.17
C GLN A 1 1.39 5.09 29.74
N GLY A 2 1.66 5.93 28.74
CA GLY A 2 1.78 5.52 27.33
C GLY A 2 3.24 5.55 26.84
N HIS A 3 3.47 5.30 25.55
CA HIS A 3 4.82 5.17 24.96
C HIS A 3 5.24 6.35 24.05
N GLY A 4 4.39 7.38 23.88
CA GLY A 4 4.69 8.49 22.96
C GLY A 4 4.86 8.07 21.48
N ALA A 5 4.30 6.91 21.10
CA ALA A 5 4.46 6.33 19.77
C ALA A 5 3.50 6.95 18.75
N ILE A 6 4.04 7.35 17.59
CA ILE A 6 3.26 7.83 16.42
C ILE A 6 2.98 6.72 15.39
N ALA A 7 3.75 5.63 15.45
CA ALA A 7 3.54 4.40 14.72
C ALA A 7 4.01 3.22 15.58
N ALA A 8 3.45 2.04 15.36
CA ALA A 8 3.80 0.81 16.06
C ALA A 8 3.81 -0.39 15.10
N GLY A 9 4.23 -1.54 15.61
CA GLY A 9 4.13 -2.82 14.91
C GLY A 9 3.77 -3.92 15.91
N PHE A 10 3.01 -4.91 15.44
CA PHE A 10 2.68 -6.10 16.21
C PHE A 10 3.31 -7.31 15.55
N GLN A 11 4.24 -7.97 16.25
CA GLN A 11 4.99 -9.07 15.66
C GLN A 11 4.06 -10.23 15.28
N GLY A 12 3.16 -10.63 16.18
CA GLY A 12 2.22 -11.74 15.97
C GLY A 12 2.94 -13.07 15.72
N GLN A 13 3.21 -13.36 14.45
CA GLN A 13 3.89 -14.58 14.06
C GLN A 13 5.34 -14.62 14.57
N ARG A 14 5.83 -15.75 15.11
CA ARG A 14 5.13 -17.03 15.35
C ARG A 14 4.67 -17.20 16.79
N GLN A 15 5.44 -16.67 17.74
CA GLN A 15 5.34 -17.00 19.15
C GLN A 15 4.01 -16.59 19.79
N TRP A 16 3.42 -15.47 19.35
CA TRP A 16 2.10 -15.07 19.83
C TRP A 16 0.99 -15.91 19.17
N THR A 17 0.96 -15.96 17.84
CA THR A 17 -0.13 -16.61 17.08
C THR A 17 -0.17 -18.13 17.21
N ASP A 18 0.95 -18.75 17.58
CA ASP A 18 1.02 -20.18 17.90
C ASP A 18 0.24 -20.53 19.19
N HIS A 19 -0.18 -19.54 19.99
CA HIS A 19 -0.90 -19.77 21.25
C HIS A 19 -2.14 -18.87 21.47
N PHE A 20 -2.09 -17.61 21.07
CA PHE A 20 -3.14 -16.60 21.27
C PHE A 20 -3.79 -16.18 19.94
N PRO A 21 -5.02 -15.64 19.98
CA PRO A 21 -5.64 -15.08 18.79
C PRO A 21 -4.74 -14.07 18.08
N ASN A 22 -4.73 -14.12 16.76
CA ASN A 22 -3.87 -13.26 15.94
C ASN A 22 -4.25 -11.77 16.00
N GLY A 23 -3.41 -10.94 15.37
CA GLY A 23 -3.55 -9.49 15.36
C GLY A 23 -4.58 -8.93 14.38
N ASP A 24 -5.28 -9.75 13.58
CA ASP A 24 -6.03 -9.29 12.42
C ASP A 24 -7.08 -8.21 12.77
N PHE A 25 -7.91 -8.48 13.79
CA PHE A 25 -8.90 -7.50 14.22
C PHE A 25 -8.27 -6.23 14.81
N LEU A 26 -7.20 -6.39 15.60
CA LEU A 26 -6.47 -5.28 16.22
C LEU A 26 -5.88 -4.35 15.16
N GLU A 27 -5.16 -4.91 14.19
CA GLU A 27 -4.47 -4.16 13.15
C GLU A 27 -5.46 -3.52 12.18
N ALA A 28 -6.52 -4.22 11.80
CA ALA A 28 -7.56 -3.67 10.92
C ALA A 28 -8.27 -2.48 11.57
N ILE A 29 -8.75 -2.63 12.81
CA ILE A 29 -9.51 -1.56 13.48
C ILE A 29 -8.61 -0.38 13.86
N LEU A 30 -7.37 -0.61 14.32
CA LEU A 30 -6.46 0.49 14.65
C LEU A 30 -6.14 1.34 13.42
N ASN A 31 -5.85 0.73 12.27
CA ASN A 31 -5.59 1.45 11.02
C ASN A 31 -6.85 2.02 10.35
N THR A 32 -8.05 1.69 10.83
CA THR A 32 -9.33 2.24 10.32
C THR A 32 -9.61 3.61 10.93
N SER A 33 -10.25 4.49 10.15
CA SER A 33 -10.60 5.87 10.55
C SER A 33 -11.84 5.98 11.46
N PHE A 34 -12.34 4.87 12.00
CA PHE A 34 -13.51 4.80 12.87
C PHE A 34 -13.51 3.49 13.66
N ASP A 35 -14.09 3.54 14.86
CA ASP A 35 -14.38 2.36 15.67
C ASP A 35 -15.65 2.60 16.53
N TRP A 36 -15.85 1.80 17.57
CA TRP A 36 -16.98 1.92 18.49
C TRP A 36 -17.08 3.28 19.21
N ASN A 37 -16.02 4.10 19.21
CA ASN A 37 -16.04 5.46 19.76
C ASN A 37 -16.32 6.53 18.69
N GLY A 38 -16.64 6.13 17.46
CA GLY A 38 -16.88 7.01 16.32
C GLY A 38 -15.65 7.22 15.44
N LYS A 39 -15.71 8.24 14.58
CA LYS A 39 -14.66 8.58 13.63
C LYS A 39 -13.45 9.18 14.33
N ARG A 40 -12.25 8.76 13.94
CA ARG A 40 -10.98 9.21 14.52
C ARG A 40 -9.84 9.10 13.52
N ALA A 41 -8.71 9.73 13.84
CA ALA A 41 -7.48 9.47 13.12
C ALA A 41 -7.12 7.96 13.21
N PRO A 42 -6.70 7.35 12.10
CA PRO A 42 -6.06 6.04 12.10
C PRO A 42 -4.84 5.98 13.02
N TYR A 43 -4.65 4.86 13.70
CA TYR A 43 -3.40 4.53 14.37
C TYR A 43 -2.56 3.66 13.43
N ILE A 44 -1.35 4.09 13.13
CA ILE A 44 -0.45 3.35 12.22
C ILE A 44 0.14 2.16 12.97
N VAL A 45 -0.33 0.96 12.63
CA VAL A 45 0.14 -0.30 13.21
C VAL A 45 0.49 -1.26 12.09
N ALA A 46 1.76 -1.63 11.98
CA ALA A 46 2.24 -2.56 10.97
C ALA A 46 2.08 -4.02 11.41
N THR A 47 1.52 -4.81 10.51
CA THR A 47 1.51 -6.28 10.55
C THR A 47 2.94 -6.80 10.60
N GLU A 48 3.14 -7.90 11.33
CA GLU A 48 4.42 -8.61 11.47
C GLU A 48 5.57 -7.78 12.04
N ASN A 49 5.25 -6.66 12.69
CA ASN A 49 6.21 -5.68 13.16
C ASN A 49 7.19 -5.22 12.06
N ASP A 50 6.72 -5.15 10.80
CA ASP A 50 7.51 -4.59 9.71
C ASP A 50 7.62 -3.07 9.89
N ALA A 51 8.67 -2.66 10.60
CA ALA A 51 8.94 -1.26 10.91
C ALA A 51 9.13 -0.39 9.66
N LEU A 52 9.60 -0.96 8.54
CA LEU A 52 9.78 -0.22 7.29
C LEU A 52 8.45 0.01 6.59
N ASN A 53 7.53 -0.97 6.63
CA ASN A 53 6.16 -0.72 6.19
C ASN A 53 5.44 0.25 7.14
N ALA A 54 5.67 0.19 8.46
CA ALA A 54 5.14 1.16 9.42
C ALA A 54 5.60 2.60 9.09
N ALA A 55 6.90 2.79 8.82
CA ALA A 55 7.45 4.08 8.41
C ALA A 55 6.87 4.55 7.07
N THR A 56 6.66 3.63 6.13
CA THR A 56 6.03 3.92 4.84
C THR A 56 4.57 4.35 5.00
N MET A 57 3.78 3.63 5.82
CA MET A 57 2.41 3.99 6.19
C MET A 57 2.38 5.35 6.88
N LEU A 58 3.30 5.60 7.82
CA LEU A 58 3.39 6.87 8.51
C LEU A 58 3.62 8.02 7.53
N CYS A 59 4.53 7.87 6.56
CA CYS A 59 4.74 8.87 5.51
C CYS A 59 3.46 9.14 4.72
N GLY A 60 2.77 8.09 4.25
CA GLY A 60 1.50 8.24 3.55
C GLY A 60 0.44 8.94 4.39
N HIS A 61 0.30 8.54 5.65
CA HIS A 61 -0.67 9.13 6.59
C HIS A 61 -0.39 10.60 6.85
N LEU A 62 0.87 10.99 7.08
CA LEU A 62 1.23 12.40 7.33
C LEU A 62 1.08 13.27 6.08
N LEU A 63 1.18 12.70 4.88
CA LEU A 63 1.00 13.41 3.62
C LEU A 63 -0.48 13.60 3.23
N THR A 64 -1.36 12.67 3.62
CA THR A 64 -2.77 12.65 3.15
C THR A 64 -3.80 12.79 4.25
N ASN A 65 -3.43 12.59 5.52
CA ASN A 65 -4.31 12.44 6.68
C ASN A 65 -5.33 11.29 6.56
N THR A 66 -5.14 10.36 5.62
CA THR A 66 -6.04 9.21 5.40
C THR A 66 -5.51 7.95 6.08
N ALA A 67 -6.37 6.95 6.23
CA ALA A 67 -5.95 5.57 6.51
C ALA A 67 -4.99 5.06 5.41
N GLN A 68 -4.21 4.04 5.76
CA GLN A 68 -3.22 3.44 4.88
C GLN A 68 -3.46 1.93 4.81
N ILE A 69 -3.25 1.33 3.64
CA ILE A 69 -3.46 -0.10 3.46
C ILE A 69 -2.11 -0.80 3.45
N PHE A 70 -1.84 -1.56 4.51
CA PHE A 70 -0.77 -2.55 4.53
C PHE A 70 -1.18 -3.71 3.61
N ALA A 71 -0.28 -4.19 2.75
CA ALA A 71 -0.55 -5.38 1.93
C ALA A 71 0.73 -6.16 1.59
N ASP A 72 0.61 -7.48 1.45
CA ASP A 72 1.55 -8.24 0.64
C ASP A 72 1.33 -7.95 -0.84
N LEU A 73 2.41 -7.69 -1.56
CA LEU A 73 2.46 -7.77 -3.00
C LEU A 73 2.56 -9.26 -3.40
N ARG A 74 1.41 -9.93 -3.40
CA ARG A 74 1.36 -11.40 -3.35
C ARG A 74 1.59 -12.06 -4.70
N THR A 75 0.92 -11.58 -5.73
CA THR A 75 0.88 -12.26 -7.04
C THR A 75 0.84 -11.26 -8.18
N TYR A 76 1.65 -11.49 -9.20
CA TYR A 76 1.46 -10.89 -10.51
C TYR A 76 0.61 -11.81 -11.39
N TRP A 77 -0.50 -11.28 -11.88
CA TRP A 77 -1.38 -11.94 -12.84
C TRP A 77 -1.17 -11.34 -14.23
N SER A 78 -0.38 -12.03 -15.06
CA SER A 78 -0.25 -11.64 -16.47
C SER A 78 -1.58 -11.78 -17.21
N PRO A 79 -1.82 -11.01 -18.29
CA PRO A 79 -3.02 -11.15 -19.12
C PRO A 79 -3.23 -12.58 -19.64
N LYS A 80 -2.13 -13.27 -19.99
CA LYS A 80 -2.16 -14.68 -20.41
C LYS A 80 -2.58 -15.62 -19.29
N ALA A 81 -2.10 -15.40 -18.06
CA ALA A 81 -2.46 -16.22 -16.92
C ALA A 81 -3.94 -16.05 -16.53
N VAL A 82 -4.44 -14.81 -16.56
CA VAL A 82 -5.87 -14.52 -16.34
C VAL A 82 -6.72 -15.19 -17.42
N ALA A 83 -6.38 -15.01 -18.70
CA ALA A 83 -7.11 -15.65 -19.79
C ALA A 83 -7.12 -17.19 -19.67
N GLY A 84 -5.99 -17.79 -19.27
CA GLY A 84 -5.90 -19.23 -19.05
C GLY A 84 -6.73 -19.74 -17.86
N ALA A 85 -6.82 -18.95 -16.77
CA ALA A 85 -7.57 -19.33 -15.57
C ALA A 85 -9.08 -19.06 -15.70
N CYS A 86 -9.47 -18.05 -16.49
CA CYS A 86 -10.82 -17.48 -16.51
C CYS A 86 -11.47 -17.57 -17.90
N GLU A 87 -11.45 -18.76 -18.51
CA GLU A 87 -12.17 -19.07 -19.76
C GLU A 87 -11.91 -18.08 -20.92
N GLY A 88 -10.66 -17.64 -21.06
CA GLY A 88 -10.27 -16.72 -22.13
C GLY A 88 -10.57 -15.25 -21.86
N TYR A 89 -11.00 -14.88 -20.64
CA TYR A 89 -11.22 -13.49 -20.25
C TYR A 89 -9.99 -12.63 -20.52
N ARG A 90 -10.21 -11.47 -21.14
CA ARG A 90 -9.16 -10.50 -21.47
C ARG A 90 -9.22 -9.34 -20.49
N LEU A 91 -8.09 -9.04 -19.87
CA LEU A 91 -7.94 -7.81 -19.10
C LEU A 91 -7.98 -6.61 -20.03
N GLU A 92 -8.65 -5.54 -19.58
CA GLU A 92 -8.86 -4.31 -20.35
C GLU A 92 -8.58 -3.07 -19.49
N GLY A 93 -8.56 -1.90 -20.13
CA GLY A 93 -8.34 -0.62 -19.45
C GLY A 93 -6.99 -0.58 -18.72
N PRO A 94 -6.93 -0.03 -17.49
CA PRO A 94 -5.70 0.01 -16.70
C PRO A 94 -5.06 -1.37 -16.49
N ALA A 95 -5.85 -2.45 -16.47
CA ALA A 95 -5.37 -3.80 -16.23
C ALA A 95 -4.82 -4.52 -17.49
N ALA A 96 -4.84 -3.88 -18.66
CA ALA A 96 -4.50 -4.54 -19.92
C ALA A 96 -3.10 -5.18 -19.95
N ASP A 97 -2.15 -4.63 -19.18
CA ASP A 97 -0.77 -5.15 -19.05
C ASP A 97 -0.61 -6.17 -17.90
N GLY A 98 -1.69 -6.47 -17.17
CA GLY A 98 -1.69 -7.38 -16.02
C GLY A 98 -2.07 -6.69 -14.71
N LEU A 99 -2.12 -7.48 -13.64
CA LEU A 99 -2.55 -7.05 -12.31
C LEU A 99 -1.55 -7.47 -11.24
N LEU A 100 -1.44 -6.64 -10.22
CA LEU A 100 -0.82 -6.97 -8.94
C LEU A 100 -1.93 -7.28 -7.93
N HIS A 101 -1.86 -8.45 -7.31
CA HIS A 101 -2.74 -8.83 -6.22
C HIS A 101 -2.15 -8.35 -4.90
N LEU A 102 -2.72 -7.28 -4.35
CA LEU A 102 -2.35 -6.78 -3.02
C LEU A 102 -3.31 -7.37 -2.00
N ILE A 103 -2.78 -8.17 -1.08
CA ILE A 103 -3.58 -8.93 -0.11
C ILE A 103 -2.76 -9.20 1.14
N ASN A 104 -3.01 -8.45 2.21
CA ASN A 104 -2.35 -8.72 3.49
C ASN A 104 -2.79 -10.07 4.07
N SER A 105 -1.98 -10.62 4.97
CA SER A 105 -2.22 -11.90 5.65
C SER A 105 -3.33 -11.86 6.72
N GLY A 106 -4.42 -11.13 6.49
CA GLY A 106 -5.57 -11.05 7.39
C GLY A 106 -6.12 -9.63 7.60
N PRO A 107 -5.33 -8.67 8.10
CA PRO A 107 -5.81 -7.33 8.45
C PRO A 107 -5.69 -6.33 7.31
N ALA A 108 -6.66 -5.43 7.17
CA ALA A 108 -6.50 -4.18 6.44
C ALA A 108 -7.48 -3.14 6.97
N ALA A 109 -7.14 -1.85 6.88
CA ALA A 109 -8.07 -0.78 7.27
C ALA A 109 -9.36 -0.88 6.44
N LEU A 110 -10.51 -0.68 7.08
CA LEU A 110 -11.83 -0.82 6.44
C LEU A 110 -12.11 0.33 5.47
N ASP A 111 -11.42 1.46 5.62
CA ASP A 111 -11.36 2.53 4.61
C ASP A 111 -10.96 1.99 3.23
N GLY A 112 -10.10 0.96 3.19
CA GLY A 112 -9.63 0.30 1.97
C GLY A 112 -10.71 -0.44 1.18
N THR A 113 -11.92 -0.57 1.72
CA THR A 113 -13.08 -1.04 0.93
C THR A 113 -13.37 -0.12 -0.27
N GLY A 114 -13.00 1.16 -0.20
CA GLY A 114 -13.29 2.16 -1.23
C GLY A 114 -14.77 2.58 -1.27
N GLN A 115 -15.49 2.42 -0.16
CA GLN A 115 -16.90 2.82 -0.05
C GLN A 115 -17.08 4.32 0.20
N GLN A 116 -16.02 5.02 0.61
CA GLN A 116 -15.97 6.47 0.68
C GLN A 116 -15.85 7.05 -0.73
N MET A 117 -16.47 8.21 -0.97
CA MET A 117 -16.48 8.84 -2.29
C MET A 117 -15.80 10.20 -2.27
N ASN A 118 -15.06 10.52 -3.33
CA ASN A 118 -14.55 11.87 -3.54
C ASN A 118 -15.65 12.79 -4.10
N GLN A 119 -15.32 14.06 -4.33
CA GLN A 119 -16.26 15.06 -4.86
C GLN A 119 -16.81 14.70 -6.26
N ASP A 120 -16.08 13.89 -7.03
CA ASP A 120 -16.49 13.41 -8.36
C ASP A 120 -17.31 12.11 -8.31
N GLY A 121 -17.65 11.62 -7.11
CA GLY A 121 -18.39 10.37 -6.92
C GLY A 121 -17.57 9.10 -7.21
N LYS A 122 -16.23 9.20 -7.23
CA LYS A 122 -15.32 8.06 -7.41
C LYS A 122 -14.89 7.48 -6.04
N PRO A 123 -14.64 6.15 -5.97
CA PRO A 123 -14.06 5.52 -4.78
C PRO A 123 -12.78 6.22 -4.33
N THR A 124 -12.65 6.46 -3.03
CA THR A 124 -11.45 7.03 -2.40
C THR A 124 -11.32 6.57 -0.95
N MET A 125 -10.27 7.03 -0.27
CA MET A 125 -10.16 7.08 1.19
C MET A 125 -9.99 8.55 1.60
N LYS A 126 -10.63 8.97 2.69
CA LYS A 126 -10.70 10.38 3.13
C LYS A 126 -10.06 10.60 4.49
N PRO A 127 -9.68 11.85 4.81
CA PRO A 127 -9.37 12.23 6.19
C PRO A 127 -10.60 12.00 7.08
N PHE A 128 -10.36 11.55 8.31
CA PHE A 128 -11.44 11.08 9.19
C PHE A 128 -12.53 12.13 9.50
N TRP A 129 -12.17 13.41 9.49
CA TRP A 129 -13.12 14.52 9.70
C TRP A 129 -14.06 14.76 8.51
N GLU A 130 -13.75 14.20 7.33
CA GLU A 130 -14.57 14.30 6.13
C GLU A 130 -15.42 13.04 5.88
N ILE A 131 -15.21 11.99 6.67
CA ILE A 131 -15.98 10.75 6.58
C ILE A 131 -17.37 10.97 7.19
N SER A 132 -18.42 10.62 6.45
CA SER A 132 -19.80 10.61 6.97
C SER A 132 -20.11 9.28 7.69
N ASP A 133 -21.13 9.28 8.56
CA ASP A 133 -21.57 8.05 9.24
C ASP A 133 -22.10 7.00 8.24
N ASP A 134 -22.69 7.43 7.13
CA ASP A 134 -23.15 6.56 6.04
C ASP A 134 -21.96 5.86 5.36
N GLU A 135 -20.87 6.58 5.08
CA GLU A 135 -19.67 5.97 4.49
C GLU A 135 -18.97 5.01 5.44
N ALA A 136 -18.86 5.34 6.73
CA ALA A 136 -18.34 4.42 7.73
C ALA A 136 -19.19 3.14 7.82
N THR A 137 -20.53 3.30 7.79
CA THR A 137 -21.48 2.18 7.74
C THR A 137 -21.29 1.33 6.50
N LYS A 138 -21.13 1.93 5.32
CA LYS A 138 -20.88 1.20 4.07
C LYS A 138 -19.55 0.44 4.10
N CYS A 139 -18.50 1.01 4.68
CA CYS A 139 -17.22 0.30 4.88
C CYS A 139 -17.41 -0.94 5.77
N LEU A 140 -18.15 -0.81 6.88
CA LEU A 140 -18.48 -1.93 7.76
C LEU A 140 -19.31 -3.00 7.04
N GLN A 141 -20.33 -2.61 6.27
CA GLN A 141 -21.19 -3.53 5.51
C GLN A 141 -20.44 -4.25 4.37
N ALA A 142 -19.45 -3.60 3.76
CA ALA A 142 -18.60 -4.18 2.74
C ALA A 142 -17.55 -5.15 3.30
N THR A 143 -17.42 -5.23 4.64
CA THR A 143 -16.43 -6.04 5.33
C THR A 143 -17.10 -7.23 6.00
N THR A 144 -16.50 -8.41 5.86
CA THR A 144 -16.87 -9.61 6.61
C THR A 144 -15.67 -10.11 7.41
N TRP A 145 -15.94 -10.74 8.56
CA TRP A 145 -14.90 -11.25 9.45
C TRP A 145 -14.87 -12.77 9.37
N HIS A 146 -13.72 -13.34 9.01
CA HIS A 146 -13.58 -14.78 8.77
C HIS A 146 -12.65 -15.41 9.79
N PRO A 147 -13.00 -16.57 10.38
CA PRO A 147 -12.09 -17.32 11.24
C PRO A 147 -10.75 -17.54 10.55
N SER A 148 -9.66 -17.19 11.24
CA SER A 148 -8.31 -17.36 10.70
C SER A 148 -7.97 -18.84 10.51
N ILE A 149 -7.20 -19.15 9.47
CA ILE A 149 -6.79 -20.52 9.12
C ILE A 149 -5.87 -21.07 10.21
N THR A 150 -6.32 -22.08 10.95
CA THR A 150 -5.67 -22.57 12.17
C THR A 150 -4.30 -23.22 11.93
N GLU A 151 -4.02 -23.69 10.72
CA GLU A 151 -2.72 -24.20 10.30
C GLU A 151 -1.64 -23.11 10.30
N TYR A 152 -2.03 -21.85 10.03
CA TYR A 152 -1.14 -20.68 10.12
C TYR A 152 -1.27 -19.96 11.47
N PHE A 153 -2.48 -19.90 12.02
CA PHE A 153 -2.79 -19.20 13.27
C PHE A 153 -3.45 -20.16 14.28
N PRO A 154 -2.67 -21.01 14.96
CA PRO A 154 -3.21 -22.00 15.91
C PRO A 154 -4.08 -21.41 17.03
N GLY A 155 -3.78 -20.19 17.48
CA GLY A 155 -4.57 -19.46 18.47
C GLY A 155 -5.89 -18.87 17.94
N GLY A 156 -6.19 -19.04 16.64
CA GLY A 156 -7.36 -18.48 15.97
C GLY A 156 -7.23 -16.99 15.67
N GLY A 157 -8.38 -16.34 15.43
CA GLY A 157 -8.43 -14.93 15.02
C GLY A 157 -9.59 -14.66 14.08
N LEU A 158 -9.73 -13.39 13.68
CA LEU A 158 -10.75 -12.93 12.74
C LEU A 158 -10.11 -12.05 11.67
N SER A 159 -9.83 -12.66 10.52
CA SER A 159 -9.34 -11.97 9.33
C SER A 159 -10.40 -11.02 8.76
N THR A 160 -9.95 -9.89 8.25
CA THR A 160 -10.77 -8.90 7.55
C THR A 160 -10.91 -9.32 6.10
N ARG A 161 -12.12 -9.43 5.58
CA ARG A 161 -12.38 -9.72 4.16
C ARG A 161 -13.23 -8.63 3.54
N TYR A 162 -12.70 -8.01 2.50
CA TYR A 162 -13.43 -7.16 1.57
C TYR A 162 -12.77 -7.22 0.19
N ARG A 163 -13.45 -6.67 -0.82
CA ARG A 163 -12.86 -6.33 -2.13
C ARG A 163 -12.84 -4.82 -2.27
N THR A 164 -11.66 -4.25 -2.47
CA THR A 164 -11.52 -2.82 -2.77
C THR A 164 -12.17 -2.49 -4.10
N ARG A 165 -13.00 -1.45 -4.12
CA ARG A 165 -13.66 -0.99 -5.35
C ARG A 165 -12.64 -0.51 -6.38
N GLY A 166 -12.85 -0.88 -7.64
CA GLY A 166 -12.06 -0.42 -8.77
C GLY A 166 -12.26 1.05 -9.13
N GLY A 167 -11.29 1.61 -9.83
CA GLY A 167 -11.30 2.99 -10.33
C GLY A 167 -10.76 4.04 -9.35
N MET A 168 -10.26 3.63 -8.18
CA MET A 168 -9.58 4.51 -7.23
C MET A 168 -8.14 4.76 -7.71
N PRO A 169 -7.72 6.02 -7.95
CA PRO A 169 -6.31 6.33 -8.10
C PRO A 169 -5.59 5.95 -6.80
N ALA A 170 -4.44 5.29 -6.89
CA ALA A 170 -3.70 4.84 -5.73
C ALA A 170 -2.18 4.91 -5.97
N THR A 171 -1.43 5.05 -4.89
CA THR A 171 0.03 5.04 -4.89
C THR A 171 0.51 3.91 -3.99
N MET A 172 1.20 2.93 -4.58
CA MET A 172 1.91 1.89 -3.86
C MET A 172 3.31 2.38 -3.50
N THR A 173 3.72 2.26 -2.23
CA THR A 173 5.04 2.73 -1.77
C THR A 173 5.73 1.71 -0.87
N ARG A 174 7.06 1.77 -0.83
CA ARG A 174 7.89 0.96 0.08
C ARG A 174 9.22 1.65 0.37
N ILE A 175 9.56 1.79 1.65
CA ILE A 175 10.92 2.10 2.11
C ILE A 175 11.67 0.78 2.35
N ASN A 176 12.90 0.69 1.86
CA ASN A 176 13.83 -0.42 2.12
C ASN A 176 15.12 0.11 2.73
N LEU A 177 15.82 -0.71 3.51
CA LEU A 177 17.18 -0.43 3.98
C LEU A 177 18.17 -1.28 3.18
N VAL A 178 19.09 -0.63 2.48
CA VAL A 178 20.10 -1.30 1.65
C VAL A 178 21.48 -1.11 2.29
N ALA A 179 22.19 -2.20 2.53
CA ALA A 179 23.53 -2.16 3.12
C ALA A 179 24.48 -1.31 2.24
N GLY A 180 25.17 -0.35 2.86
CA GLY A 180 26.07 0.58 2.16
C GLY A 180 25.40 1.79 1.51
N LEU A 181 24.07 1.79 1.35
CA LEU A 181 23.29 2.92 0.81
C LEU A 181 22.45 3.63 1.89
N GLY A 182 21.85 2.86 2.80
CA GLY A 182 20.88 3.37 3.78
C GLY A 182 19.43 3.21 3.31
N PRO A 183 18.50 4.07 3.77
CA PRO A 183 17.10 4.01 3.35
C PRO A 183 16.96 4.43 1.89
N ALA A 184 16.10 3.74 1.15
CA ALA A 184 15.72 4.08 -0.23
C ALA A 184 14.23 3.77 -0.45
N ILE A 185 13.55 4.51 -1.32
CA ILE A 185 12.09 4.40 -1.50
C ILE A 185 11.68 4.06 -2.93
N GLN A 186 10.64 3.23 -3.03
CA GLN A 186 9.93 2.86 -4.26
C GLN A 186 8.52 3.45 -4.26
N ILE A 187 8.07 3.90 -5.42
CA ILE A 187 6.78 4.56 -5.62
C ILE A 187 6.16 4.07 -6.94
N ALA A 188 4.95 3.52 -6.90
CA ALA A 188 4.21 3.13 -8.09
C ALA A 188 2.80 3.72 -8.03
N GLU A 189 2.53 4.78 -8.79
CA GLU A 189 1.18 5.29 -9.02
C GLU A 189 0.43 4.36 -9.98
N GLY A 190 -0.87 4.19 -9.74
CA GLY A 190 -1.73 3.30 -10.53
C GLY A 190 -3.18 3.41 -10.12
N TYR A 191 -3.95 2.36 -10.38
CA TYR A 191 -5.38 2.33 -10.08
C TYR A 191 -5.78 1.00 -9.46
N THR A 192 -6.77 1.05 -8.57
CA THR A 192 -7.50 -0.17 -8.23
C THR A 192 -8.38 -0.59 -9.41
N VAL A 193 -8.59 -1.90 -9.57
CA VAL A 193 -9.32 -2.48 -10.70
C VAL A 193 -10.50 -3.30 -10.20
N GLU A 194 -11.64 -3.11 -10.87
CA GLU A 194 -12.82 -3.94 -10.65
C GLU A 194 -12.78 -5.11 -11.65
N LEU A 195 -12.77 -6.34 -11.15
CA LEU A 195 -12.92 -7.53 -11.98
C LEU A 195 -14.37 -8.01 -11.96
N PRO A 196 -14.88 -8.61 -13.06
CA PRO A 196 -16.13 -9.35 -13.03
C PRO A 196 -16.14 -10.37 -11.88
N GLY A 197 -17.29 -10.57 -11.23
CA GLY A 197 -17.40 -11.44 -10.06
C GLY A 197 -16.80 -12.84 -10.28
N THR A 198 -17.13 -13.47 -11.42
CA THR A 198 -16.62 -14.79 -11.79
C THR A 198 -15.11 -14.83 -11.96
N VAL A 199 -14.51 -13.78 -12.55
CA VAL A 199 -13.06 -13.67 -12.73
C VAL A 199 -12.39 -13.47 -11.37
N HIS A 200 -12.89 -12.53 -10.56
CA HIS A 200 -12.39 -12.29 -9.21
C HIS A 200 -12.40 -13.59 -8.39
N ASP A 201 -13.52 -14.29 -8.34
CA ASP A 201 -13.69 -15.49 -7.52
C ASP A 201 -12.69 -16.59 -7.91
N VAL A 202 -12.44 -16.79 -9.21
CA VAL A 202 -11.46 -17.78 -9.69
C VAL A 202 -10.04 -17.45 -9.20
N LEU A 203 -9.64 -16.18 -9.15
CA LEU A 203 -8.31 -15.77 -8.72
C LEU A 203 -8.18 -15.72 -7.19
N ASP A 204 -9.22 -15.22 -6.51
CA ASP A 204 -9.28 -15.06 -5.05
C ASP A 204 -9.21 -16.41 -4.33
N GLN A 205 -9.99 -17.39 -4.79
CA GLN A 205 -10.04 -18.75 -4.24
C GLN A 205 -8.70 -19.52 -4.37
N ARG A 206 -7.86 -19.15 -5.33
CA ARG A 206 -6.52 -19.75 -5.52
C ARG A 206 -5.45 -19.15 -4.62
N THR A 207 -5.74 -18.03 -3.96
CA THR A 207 -4.75 -17.28 -3.17
C THR A 207 -5.06 -17.36 -1.69
N ASN A 208 -6.09 -16.64 -1.23
CA ASN A 208 -6.66 -16.79 0.10
C ASN A 208 -8.01 -16.03 0.17
N PRO A 209 -9.16 -16.74 0.14
CA PRO A 209 -10.47 -16.09 0.04
C PRO A 209 -10.95 -15.47 1.36
N THR A 210 -10.24 -15.63 2.47
CA THR A 210 -10.63 -15.04 3.77
C THR A 210 -9.96 -13.70 4.05
N TRP A 211 -9.08 -13.24 3.18
CA TRP A 211 -8.25 -12.04 3.36
C TRP A 211 -8.73 -10.86 2.48
N PRO A 212 -8.28 -9.62 2.73
CA PRO A 212 -8.78 -8.46 2.01
C PRO A 212 -8.04 -8.28 0.68
N THR A 213 -8.78 -8.25 -0.43
CA THR A 213 -8.21 -8.20 -1.79
C THR A 213 -8.31 -6.80 -2.39
N THR A 214 -7.16 -6.29 -2.87
CA THR A 214 -7.08 -5.16 -3.81
C THR A 214 -6.40 -5.63 -5.11
N TRP A 215 -7.09 -5.45 -6.24
CA TRP A 215 -6.47 -5.60 -7.56
C TRP A 215 -5.87 -4.26 -7.98
N PHE A 216 -4.56 -4.20 -8.19
CA PHE A 216 -3.86 -2.98 -8.52
C PHE A 216 -3.20 -3.07 -9.91
N ALA A 217 -3.37 -2.03 -10.71
CA ALA A 217 -2.70 -1.88 -12.00
C ALA A 217 -1.78 -0.65 -11.96
N PRO A 218 -0.44 -0.83 -12.01
CA PRO A 218 0.49 0.30 -12.06
C PRO A 218 0.43 1.03 -13.40
N THR A 219 0.66 2.34 -13.40
CA THR A 219 0.81 3.11 -14.63
C THR A 219 2.14 2.74 -15.31
N ILE A 220 2.06 2.18 -16.52
CA ILE A 220 3.21 1.77 -17.33
C ILE A 220 3.73 2.95 -18.16
N THR A 221 5.03 3.20 -18.10
CA THR A 221 5.68 4.35 -18.76
C THR A 221 6.61 3.94 -19.92
N GLY A 222 6.85 2.64 -20.10
CA GLY A 222 7.75 2.09 -21.10
C GLY A 222 9.24 2.29 -20.77
N ARG A 223 9.59 2.71 -19.56
CA ARG A 223 10.96 3.02 -19.13
C ARG A 223 11.26 2.48 -17.74
N GLY A 224 12.53 2.16 -17.47
CA GLY A 224 13.00 1.67 -16.18
C GLY A 224 12.23 0.42 -15.71
N ALA A 225 11.87 0.38 -14.43
CA ALA A 225 11.05 -0.69 -13.84
C ALA A 225 9.55 -0.65 -14.25
N PHE A 226 9.14 0.31 -15.08
CA PHE A 226 7.75 0.51 -15.50
C PHE A 226 7.58 0.23 -17.01
N THR A 227 8.28 -0.76 -17.52
CA THR A 227 8.12 -1.29 -18.89
C THR A 227 6.96 -2.28 -18.99
N SER A 228 6.61 -2.95 -17.89
CA SER A 228 5.41 -3.77 -17.74
C SER A 228 5.02 -3.94 -16.28
N THR A 229 3.78 -4.39 -16.00
CA THR A 229 3.30 -4.72 -14.66
C THR A 229 4.15 -5.83 -14.02
N TYR A 230 4.65 -6.76 -14.82
CA TYR A 230 5.61 -7.75 -14.37
C TYR A 230 6.87 -7.10 -13.80
N GLU A 231 7.47 -6.17 -14.55
CA GLU A 231 8.70 -5.51 -14.12
C GLU A 231 8.51 -4.68 -12.87
N VAL A 232 7.32 -4.11 -12.66
CA VAL A 232 6.98 -3.41 -11.40
C VAL A 232 7.06 -4.37 -10.21
N MET A 233 6.51 -5.58 -10.32
CA MET A 233 6.62 -6.58 -9.25
C MET A 233 8.05 -7.11 -9.11
N ASN A 234 8.70 -7.41 -10.23
CA ASN A 234 10.05 -7.98 -10.27
C ASN A 234 11.11 -7.06 -9.62
N HIS A 235 10.92 -5.75 -9.73
CA HIS A 235 11.79 -4.76 -9.12
C HIS A 235 11.35 -4.34 -7.71
N TRP A 236 10.22 -4.82 -7.20
CA TRP A 236 9.76 -4.47 -5.85
C TRP A 236 10.67 -5.11 -4.78
N GLY A 237 11.12 -4.30 -3.82
CA GLY A 237 12.25 -4.65 -2.94
C GLY A 237 11.88 -5.44 -1.67
N ALA A 238 10.60 -5.76 -1.48
CA ALA A 238 10.10 -6.48 -0.31
C ALA A 238 8.83 -7.28 -0.66
N ASN A 239 8.37 -8.15 0.23
CA ASN A 239 7.04 -8.78 0.08
C ASN A 239 5.91 -7.80 0.42
N HIS A 240 6.15 -6.82 1.30
CA HIS A 240 5.15 -5.84 1.69
C HIS A 240 5.18 -4.55 0.86
N CYS A 241 4.03 -3.90 0.81
CA CYS A 241 3.85 -2.55 0.30
C CYS A 241 2.81 -1.79 1.13
N VAL A 242 2.72 -0.49 0.88
CA VAL A 242 1.65 0.37 1.39
C VAL A 242 0.89 0.95 0.22
N MET A 243 -0.42 0.83 0.21
CA MET A 243 -1.28 1.58 -0.70
C MET A 243 -1.87 2.80 0.01
N THR A 244 -1.63 3.97 -0.57
CA THR A 244 -2.24 5.25 -0.22
C THR A 244 -3.22 5.66 -1.32
N ALA A 245 -4.42 6.12 -0.95
CA ALA A 245 -5.38 6.65 -1.93
C ALA A 245 -4.86 7.95 -2.58
N GLY A 246 -5.10 8.08 -3.89
CA GLY A 246 -4.64 9.18 -4.72
C GLY A 246 -3.31 8.92 -5.45
N HIS A 247 -3.02 9.76 -6.44
CA HIS A 247 -1.70 9.85 -7.11
C HIS A 247 -0.83 10.85 -6.35
N VAL A 248 -0.23 10.37 -5.27
CA VAL A 248 0.53 11.17 -4.30
C VAL A 248 2.04 10.94 -4.38
N GLY A 249 2.53 10.28 -5.43
CA GLY A 249 3.95 9.95 -5.57
C GLY A 249 4.86 11.18 -5.55
N HIS A 250 4.44 12.29 -6.15
CA HIS A 250 5.15 13.57 -6.07
C HIS A 250 5.33 14.11 -4.64
N LEU A 251 4.37 13.86 -3.74
CA LEU A 251 4.47 14.23 -2.32
C LEU A 251 5.52 13.37 -1.62
N PHE A 252 5.53 12.07 -1.89
CA PHE A 252 6.56 11.15 -1.40
C PHE A 252 7.95 11.54 -1.91
N ILE A 253 8.11 11.89 -3.20
CA ILE A 253 9.39 12.36 -3.75
C ILE A 253 9.89 13.62 -3.02
N THR A 254 8.99 14.59 -2.79
CA THR A 254 9.32 15.81 -2.07
C THR A 254 9.76 15.50 -0.63
N LEU A 255 8.97 14.70 0.10
CA LEU A 255 9.29 14.28 1.46
C LEU A 255 10.62 13.51 1.53
N ALA A 256 10.84 12.56 0.61
CA ALA A 256 12.06 11.78 0.54
C ALA A 256 13.29 12.68 0.33
N SER A 257 13.19 13.70 -0.52
CA SER A 257 14.28 14.68 -0.70
C SER A 257 14.56 15.51 0.57
N ILE A 258 13.53 15.88 1.32
CA ILE A 258 13.67 16.55 2.62
C ILE A 258 14.34 15.60 3.64
N LEU A 259 14.09 14.30 3.57
CA LEU A 259 14.70 13.31 4.46
C LEU A 259 16.05 12.78 3.95
N ARG A 260 16.46 13.16 2.73
CA ARG A 260 17.66 12.67 2.03
C ARG A 260 17.61 11.15 1.82
N ILE A 261 16.43 10.66 1.45
CA ILE A 261 16.16 9.27 1.08
C ILE A 261 16.08 9.22 -0.45
N PRO A 262 16.99 8.52 -1.15
CA PRO A 262 16.94 8.40 -2.60
C PRO A 262 15.70 7.63 -3.07
N VAL A 263 15.08 8.11 -4.15
CA VAL A 263 13.99 7.46 -4.86
C VAL A 263 14.57 6.69 -6.04
N TYR A 264 14.61 5.35 -5.95
CA TYR A 264 15.26 4.50 -6.96
C TYR A 264 14.29 3.83 -7.94
N MET A 265 12.99 3.99 -7.71
CA MET A 265 11.94 3.46 -8.57
C MET A 265 10.71 4.36 -8.46
N HIS A 266 10.37 5.10 -9.52
CA HIS A 266 9.09 5.81 -9.61
C HIS A 266 8.56 5.95 -11.04
N ASN A 267 7.23 6.03 -11.18
CA ASN A 267 6.53 6.36 -12.44
C ASN A 267 5.87 7.74 -12.45
N VAL A 268 6.13 8.56 -11.42
CA VAL A 268 5.70 9.96 -11.37
C VAL A 268 6.29 10.73 -12.55
N SER A 269 5.47 11.51 -13.25
CA SER A 269 5.90 12.32 -14.38
C SER A 269 6.92 13.39 -13.96
N THR A 270 7.88 13.69 -14.83
CA THR A 270 9.02 14.56 -14.50
C THR A 270 8.61 15.99 -14.14
N ASP A 271 7.50 16.48 -14.68
CA ASP A 271 6.94 17.81 -14.38
C ASP A 271 6.37 17.93 -12.96
N ARG A 272 6.05 16.80 -12.31
CA ARG A 272 5.57 16.75 -10.92
C ARG A 272 6.69 16.53 -9.91
N VAL A 273 7.91 16.25 -10.35
CA VAL A 273 9.07 16.06 -9.46
C VAL A 273 9.47 17.40 -8.87
N PHE A 274 9.36 17.54 -7.55
CA PHE A 274 9.75 18.73 -6.82
C PHE A 274 10.72 18.38 -5.69
N ARG A 275 11.89 19.02 -5.68
CA ARG A 275 12.98 18.82 -4.72
C ARG A 275 13.64 20.17 -4.42
N PRO A 276 14.42 20.32 -3.34
CA PRO A 276 15.19 21.54 -3.08
C PRO A 276 16.06 21.91 -4.28
N SER A 277 16.17 23.20 -4.61
CA SER A 277 16.91 23.69 -5.78
C SER A 277 18.39 23.25 -5.81
N ALA A 278 18.96 22.93 -4.65
CA ALA A 278 20.30 22.37 -4.53
C ALA A 278 20.48 21.06 -5.33
N TRP A 279 19.43 20.25 -5.54
CA TRP A 279 19.51 19.04 -6.38
C TRP A 279 19.90 19.35 -7.82
N ASN A 280 19.55 20.53 -8.35
CA ASN A 280 19.89 20.92 -9.72
C ASN A 280 21.41 21.02 -9.92
N ALA A 281 22.17 21.38 -8.89
CA ALA A 281 23.63 21.44 -8.95
C ALA A 281 24.28 20.05 -9.05
N PHE A 282 23.54 18.99 -8.69
CA PHE A 282 23.98 17.60 -8.86
C PHE A 282 23.62 17.02 -10.23
N GLY A 283 22.92 17.77 -11.08
CA GLY A 283 22.58 17.39 -12.45
C GLY A 283 21.12 17.67 -12.79
N THR A 284 20.89 18.31 -13.94
CA THR A 284 19.54 18.59 -14.48
C THR A 284 19.09 17.58 -15.53
N GLU A 285 20.03 16.83 -16.10
CA GLU A 285 19.78 15.63 -16.88
C GLU A 285 20.04 14.39 -16.01
N GLY A 286 19.16 13.39 -16.06
CA GLY A 286 19.29 12.19 -15.21
C GLY A 286 18.94 12.45 -13.74
N LEU A 287 17.68 12.81 -13.46
CA LEU A 287 17.18 13.18 -12.13
C LEU A 287 17.37 12.11 -11.04
N GLU A 288 17.43 10.83 -11.43
CA GLU A 288 17.73 9.72 -10.50
C GLU A 288 19.18 9.84 -9.99
N GLY A 289 20.16 9.92 -10.89
CA GLY A 289 21.55 10.08 -10.50
C GLY A 289 21.82 11.35 -9.70
N ALA A 290 21.13 12.45 -10.01
CA ALA A 290 21.21 13.69 -9.23
C ALA A 290 20.67 13.49 -7.80
N ASP A 291 19.60 12.71 -7.64
CA ASP A 291 19.02 12.39 -6.33
C ASP A 291 19.98 11.62 -5.44
N PHE A 292 20.59 10.56 -5.98
CA PHE A 292 21.57 9.76 -5.26
C PHE A 292 22.77 10.59 -4.80
N ARG A 293 23.35 11.40 -5.70
CA ARG A 293 24.49 12.26 -5.35
C ARG A 293 24.13 13.30 -4.29
N ALA A 294 22.95 13.91 -4.38
CA ALA A 294 22.50 14.89 -3.40
C ALA A 294 22.24 14.25 -2.03
N CYS A 295 21.57 13.09 -1.99
CA CYS A 295 21.31 12.36 -0.75
C CYS A 295 22.61 11.90 -0.08
N GLU A 296 23.59 11.41 -0.86
CA GLU A 296 24.91 11.03 -0.35
C GLU A 296 25.67 12.24 0.23
N ALA A 297 25.69 13.35 -0.51
CA ALA A 297 26.43 14.55 -0.13
C ALA A 297 25.86 15.21 1.14
N PHE A 298 24.54 15.29 1.27
CA PHE A 298 23.89 15.92 2.43
C PHE A 298 23.72 14.97 3.62
N GLY A 299 23.56 13.68 3.36
CA GLY A 299 23.34 12.68 4.40
C GLY A 299 22.04 12.85 5.20
N PRO A 300 21.81 11.99 6.22
CA PRO A 300 20.63 12.04 7.06
C PRO A 300 20.54 13.36 7.86
N LEU A 301 19.32 13.89 7.98
CA LEU A 301 19.05 15.20 8.57
C LEU A 301 19.55 15.36 10.03
N TYR A 302 19.51 14.28 10.81
CA TYR A 302 19.83 14.31 12.24
C TYR A 302 21.23 13.76 12.58
N GLY A 303 22.09 13.61 11.56
CA GLY A 303 23.46 13.13 11.70
C GLY A 303 23.64 11.65 11.33
N ARG A 304 24.90 11.26 11.09
CA ARG A 304 25.32 9.87 10.86
C ARG A 304 25.63 9.25 12.22
N VAL A 305 25.00 8.12 12.55
CA VAL A 305 25.36 7.31 13.72
C VAL A 305 26.53 6.41 13.36
#